data_AF-A0A821YZY6-F1
#
_entry.id   AF-A0A821YZY6-F1
#
_cell.length_a   1.000
_cell.length_b   1.000
_cell.length_c   1.000
_cell.angle_alpha   90.00
_cell.angle_beta   90.00
_cell.angle_gamma   90.00
#
_symmetry.space_group_name_H-M   'P 1'
#
loop_
_entity.id
_entity.type
_entity.pdbx_description
1 polymer ?
#
loop_
_entity_poly.entity_id
_entity_poly.type
_entity_poly.pdbx_seq_one_letter_code
_entity_poly.pdbx_strand_id
1 'polypeptide(L)' 'MVMPLSNSKLRIPKGFQSLLVGLSTEILRSQPKNIHEFAAEYFEKLVHRR' A
#
# COMPACT_ATOMS: atom_id res chain seq x y z
N MET A 1 21.11 -5.29 -5.29
CA MET A 1 21.46 -6.10 -4.11
C MET A 1 20.20 -6.77 -3.60
N VAL A 2 20.17 -8.11 -3.56
CA VAL A 2 19.10 -8.86 -2.89
C VAL A 2 19.58 -9.08 -1.46
N MET A 3 18.96 -8.39 -0.50
CA MET A 3 19.24 -8.61 0.91
C MET A 3 18.78 -10.04 1.26
N PRO A 4 19.59 -10.85 1.96
CA PRO A 4 19.17 -12.20 2.34
C PRO A 4 17.92 -12.06 3.20
N LEU A 5 16.84 -12.73 2.77
CA LEU A 5 15.62 -12.82 3.57
C LEU A 5 16.04 -13.42 4.91
N SER A 6 15.98 -12.61 5.97
CA SER A 6 16.11 -13.10 7.34
C SER A 6 15.21 -14.33 7.50
N ASN A 7 15.66 -15.34 8.25
CA ASN A 7 14.96 -16.61 8.55
C ASN A 7 13.63 -16.39 9.32
N SER A 8 12.76 -15.53 8.81
CA SER A 8 11.42 -15.26 9.29
C SER A 8 10.46 -16.04 8.39
N LYS A 9 9.62 -16.88 8.99
CA LYS A 9 8.56 -17.62 8.29
C LYS A 9 7.48 -16.71 7.67
N LEU A 10 7.65 -15.40 7.77
CA LEU A 10 6.73 -14.37 7.31
C LEU A 10 7.06 -14.02 5.86
N ARG A 11 6.28 -14.57 4.93
CA ARG A 11 6.29 -14.15 3.53
C ARG A 11 5.27 -13.05 3.31
N ILE A 12 5.68 -12.01 2.57
CA ILE A 12 4.78 -10.96 2.14
C ILE A 12 3.71 -11.58 1.21
N PRO A 13 2.41 -11.36 1.46
CA PRO A 13 1.35 -11.85 0.57
C PRO A 13 1.50 -11.32 -0.85
N LYS A 14 1.17 -12.16 -1.83
CA LYS A 14 1.16 -11.73 -3.25
C LYS A 14 0.22 -10.54 -3.42
N GLY A 15 0.67 -9.53 -4.16
CA GLY A 15 -0.11 -8.31 -4.43
C GLY A 15 -0.02 -7.23 -3.35
N PHE A 16 0.51 -7.52 -2.15
CA PHE A 16 0.63 -6.51 -1.09
C PHE A 16 1.53 -5.33 -1.49
N GLN A 17 2.64 -5.60 -2.18
CA GLN A 17 3.53 -4.55 -2.70
C GLN A 17 2.79 -3.64 -3.68
N SER A 18 1.94 -4.19 -4.55
CA SER A 18 1.16 -3.39 -5.51
C SER A 18 0.17 -2.47 -4.82
N LEU A 19 -0.46 -2.92 -3.73
CA LEU A 19 -1.35 -2.09 -2.90
C LEU A 19 -0.58 -0.90 -2.29
N LEU A 20 0.62 -1.15 -1.75
CA LEU A 20 1.46 -0.11 -1.17
C LEU A 20 1.93 0.90 -2.23
N VAL A 21 2.34 0.42 -3.41
CA VAL A 21 2.72 1.29 -4.53
C VAL A 21 1.54 2.15 -4.98
N GLY A 22 0.34 1.57 -5.10
CA GLY A 22 -0.86 2.31 -5.49
C GLY A 22 -1.19 3.44 -4.51
N LEU A 23 -1.28 3.12 -3.21
CA LEU A 23 -1.53 4.11 -2.17
C LEU A 23 -0.46 5.21 -2.15
N SER A 24 0.82 4.82 -2.16
CA SER A 24 1.94 5.77 -2.08
C SER A 24 1.95 6.73 -3.26
N THR A 25 1.66 6.22 -4.46
CA THR A 25 1.59 7.04 -5.68
C THR A 25 0.47 8.07 -5.59
N GLU A 26 -0.69 7.69 -5.09
CA GLU A 26 -1.84 8.59 -4.94
C GLU A 26 -1.62 9.63 -3.83
N ILE A 27 -0.98 9.27 -2.72
CA ILE A 27 -0.58 10.24 -1.68
C ILE A 27 0.38 11.28 -2.27
N LEU A 28 1.39 10.85 -3.04
CA LEU A 28 2.34 11.77 -3.66
C LEU A 28 1.68 12.71 -4.68
N ARG A 29 0.65 12.24 -5.40
CA ARG A 29 -0.12 13.05 -6.35
C ARG A 29 -1.03 14.06 -5.67
N SER A 30 -1.79 13.63 -4.66
CA SER A 30 -2.81 14.45 -4.01
C SER A 30 -2.27 15.34 -2.88
N GLN A 31 -1.07 15.05 -2.36
CA GLN A 31 -0.45 15.76 -1.22
C GLN A 31 -1.45 16.05 -0.08
N PRO A 32 -2.18 15.04 0.42
CA PRO A 32 -3.22 15.25 1.41
C PRO A 32 -2.61 15.70 2.75
N LYS A 33 -3.31 16.59 3.45
CA LYS A 33 -2.93 17.00 4.81
C LYS A 33 -3.07 15.87 5.83
N ASN A 34 -4.09 15.01 5.65
CA ASN A 34 -4.36 13.86 6.50
C ASN A 34 -4.18 12.56 5.71
N ILE A 35 -3.03 11.91 5.89
CA ILE A 35 -2.69 10.68 5.18
C ILE A 35 -3.57 9.51 5.64
N HIS A 36 -3.94 9.45 6.92
CA HIS A 36 -4.72 8.34 7.46
C HIS A 36 -6.14 8.31 6.88
N GLU A 37 -6.80 9.46 6.86
CA GLU A 37 -8.13 9.63 6.27
C GLU A 37 -8.12 9.36 4.76
N PHE A 38 -7.13 9.91 4.04
CA PHE A 38 -6.95 9.65 2.62
C PHE A 38 -6.75 8.16 2.32
N ALA A 39 -5.94 7.45 3.12
CA ALA A 39 -5.70 6.03 2.94
C ALA A 39 -6.95 5.19 3.19
N ALA A 40 -7.73 5.53 4.23
CA ALA A 40 -9.01 4.87 4.51
C ALA A 40 -9.98 5.01 3.32
N GLU A 41 -10.18 6.24 2.84
CA GLU A 41 -11.02 6.49 1.67
C GLU A 41 -10.51 5.78 0.41
N TYR A 42 -9.20 5.79 0.18
CA TYR A 42 -8.59 5.14 -0.98
C TYR A 42 -8.89 3.64 -0.99
N PHE A 43 -8.70 2.97 0.14
CA PHE A 43 -8.99 1.53 0.25
C PHE A 43 -10.49 1.23 0.23
N GLU A 44 -11.34 2.06 0.82
CA GLU A 44 -12.79 1.91 0.66
C GLU A 44 -13.20 1.99 -0.80
N LYS A 45 -12.73 3.01 -1.54
CA LYS A 45 -12.97 3.14 -2.98
C LYS A 45 -12.45 1.93 -3.76
N LEU A 46 -11.31 1.35 -3.36
CA LEU A 46 -10.72 0.18 -4.00
C LEU A 46 -11.52 -1.11 -3.76
N VAL A 47 -12.08 -1.28 -2.55
CA VAL A 47 -12.91 -2.45 -2.19
C VAL A 47 -14.28 -2.40 -2.87
N HIS A 48 -14.90 -1.22 -2.96
CA HIS A 48 -16.22 -1.05 -3.58
C HIS A 48 -16.20 -0.97 -5.10
N ARG A 49 -15.03 -0.74 -5.73
CA ARG A 49 -14.88 -0.77 -7.20
C ARG A 49 -14.83 -2.18 -7.80
N ARG A 50 -15.08 -3.20 -6.98
CA ARG A 50 -14.90 -4.61 -7.33
C ARG A 50 -16.16 -5.22 -7.92
#